data_AF-A0A3B8W2A3-F1
#
_entry.id   AF-A0A3B8W2A3-F1
#
_cell.length_a   1.000
_cell.length_b   1.000
_cell.length_c   1.000
_cell.angle_alpha   90.00
_cell.angle_beta   90.00
_cell.angle_gamma   90.00
#
_symmetry.space_group_name_H-M   'P 1'
#
loop_
_entity.id
_entity.type
_entity.pdbx_description
1 polymer ?
#
loop_
_entity_poly.entity_id
_entity_poly.type
_entity_poly.pdbx_seq_one_letter_code
_entity_poly.pdbx_strand_id
1 'polypeptide(L)'
;MYTRSWLVVKDDGRRTFEAVTANLTENAFTNKVYAMQRDGLNVSYVLLPVTNRQASRESIRVTGYQYEEGLYDRLLKQHQDLLLRQADDFE
;
A
#
# COMPACT_ATOMS: atom_id res chain seq x y z
N MET A 1 -3.03 16.34 18.93
CA MET A 1 -1.94 15.35 18.95
C MET A 1 -1.80 14.83 17.53
N TYR A 2 -0.75 15.24 16.80
CA TYR A 2 -0.49 14.74 15.44
C TYR A 2 0.24 13.42 15.56
N THR A 3 -0.50 12.32 15.61
CA THR A 3 0.05 10.98 15.66
C THR A 3 0.61 10.67 14.28
N ARG A 4 1.94 10.60 14.14
CA ARG A 4 2.57 10.05 12.95
C ARG A 4 2.08 8.61 12.81
N SER A 5 1.58 8.22 11.64
CA SER A 5 1.16 6.84 11.36
C SER A 5 2.13 6.17 10.41
N TRP A 6 2.33 4.87 10.57
CA TRP A 6 2.87 4.02 9.52
C TRP A 6 1.83 3.83 8.44
N LEU A 7 2.28 3.97 7.20
CA LEU A 7 1.48 3.75 6.00
C LEU A 7 1.70 2.29 5.58
N VAL A 8 0.73 1.42 5.82
CA VAL A 8 0.86 0.00 5.48
C VAL A 8 -0.02 -0.33 4.30
N VAL A 9 0.57 -0.87 3.24
CA VAL A 9 -0.17 -1.41 2.09
C VAL A 9 -0.19 -2.94 2.17
N LYS A 10 -1.29 -3.53 1.74
CA LYS A 10 -1.51 -4.97 1.69
C LYS A 10 -1.95 -5.37 0.28
N ASP A 11 -1.35 -6.42 -0.25
CA ASP A 11 -1.85 -7.17 -1.40
C ASP A 11 -2.68 -8.33 -0.84
N ASP A 12 -4.00 -8.19 -0.91
CA ASP A 12 -4.94 -9.16 -0.34
C ASP A 12 -5.05 -10.42 -1.21
N GLY A 13 -4.64 -10.35 -2.49
CA GLY A 13 -4.56 -11.49 -3.38
C GLY A 13 -3.40 -12.42 -3.03
N ARG A 14 -2.22 -11.86 -2.71
CA ARG A 14 -1.02 -12.63 -2.34
C ARG A 14 -0.80 -12.76 -0.85
N ARG A 15 -1.61 -12.07 -0.04
CA ARG A 15 -1.45 -11.95 1.42
C ARG A 15 -0.05 -11.46 1.78
N THR A 16 0.41 -10.40 1.10
CA THR A 16 1.67 -9.73 1.43
C THR A 16 1.42 -8.30 1.90
N PHE A 17 2.34 -7.76 2.71
CA PHE A 17 2.25 -6.40 3.23
C PHE A 17 3.60 -5.71 3.24
N GLU A 18 3.56 -4.38 3.23
CA GLU A 18 4.72 -3.52 3.40
C GLU A 18 4.33 -2.25 4.15
N ALA A 19 5.21 -1.81 5.05
CA ALA A 19 5.15 -0.48 5.63
C ALA A 19 5.96 0.48 4.73
N VAL A 20 5.24 1.36 4.03
CA VAL A 20 5.77 2.25 3.00
C VAL A 20 6.72 3.27 3.59
N THR A 21 7.89 3.40 2.97
CA THR A 21 8.95 4.36 3.35
C THR A 21 8.96 5.62 2.49
N ALA A 22 8.15 5.67 1.42
CA ALA A 22 8.01 6.85 0.59
C ALA A 22 7.55 8.05 1.44
N ASN A 23 8.10 9.23 1.13
CA ASN A 23 7.74 10.47 1.80
C ASN A 23 6.35 10.96 1.33
N LEU A 24 5.32 10.21 1.71
CA LEU A 24 3.93 10.44 1.36
C LEU A 24 3.16 10.95 2.57
N THR A 25 2.20 11.83 2.32
CA THR A 25 1.16 12.14 3.32
C THR A 25 0.17 10.98 3.39
N GLU A 26 -0.53 10.84 4.53
CA GLU A 26 -1.59 9.84 4.71
C GLU A 26 -2.65 9.96 3.59
N ASN A 27 -3.05 11.18 3.24
CA ASN A 27 -4.02 11.45 2.17
C ASN A 27 -3.49 11.00 0.79
N ALA A 28 -2.23 11.31 0.46
CA ALA A 28 -1.66 10.91 -0.81
C ALA A 28 -1.56 9.38 -0.93
N PHE A 29 -1.18 8.71 0.15
CA PHE A 29 -1.09 7.26 0.21
C PHE A 29 -2.46 6.58 0.08
N THR A 30 -3.42 6.99 0.90
CA THR A 30 -4.78 6.42 0.87
C THR A 30 -5.46 6.62 -0.48
N ASN A 31 -5.36 7.82 -1.08
CA ASN A 31 -5.89 8.09 -2.41
C ASN A 31 -5.28 7.19 -3.50
N LYS A 32 -3.97 6.91 -3.42
CA LYS A 32 -3.31 5.99 -4.35
C LYS A 32 -3.84 4.56 -4.21
N VAL A 33 -3.96 4.05 -2.97
CA VAL A 33 -4.50 2.70 -2.75
C VAL A 33 -5.97 2.62 -3.20
N TYR A 34 -6.78 3.65 -2.96
CA TYR A 34 -8.15 3.71 -3.47
C TYR A 34 -8.21 3.69 -5.00
N ALA A 35 -7.32 4.40 -5.69
CA ALA A 35 -7.25 4.35 -7.15
C ALA A 35 -6.91 2.93 -7.64
N MET A 36 -5.91 2.28 -7.04
CA MET A 36 -5.55 0.89 -7.34
C MET A 36 -6.74 -0.06 -7.16
N GLN A 37 -7.47 0.06 -6.05
CA GLN A 37 -8.66 -0.76 -5.76
C GLN A 37 -9.74 -0.56 -6.82
N ARG A 38 -10.06 0.70 -7.13
CA ARG A 38 -11.09 1.06 -8.10
C ARG A 38 -10.76 0.50 -9.49
N ASP A 39 -9.49 0.51 -9.85
CA ASP A 39 -9.02 0.09 -11.17
C ASP A 39 -8.73 -1.44 -11.22
N GLY A 40 -9.08 -2.18 -10.15
CA GLY A 40 -9.19 -3.64 -10.15
C GLY A 40 -8.10 -4.40 -9.38
N LEU A 41 -7.17 -3.72 -8.71
CA LEU A 41 -6.17 -4.39 -7.86
C LEU A 41 -6.82 -4.85 -6.54
N ASN A 42 -6.56 -6.09 -6.15
CA ASN A 42 -6.98 -6.63 -4.85
C ASN A 42 -6.00 -6.20 -3.75
N VAL A 43 -6.07 -4.92 -3.38
CA VAL A 43 -5.20 -4.30 -2.37
C VAL A 43 -6.02 -3.62 -1.29
N SER A 44 -5.41 -3.39 -0.13
CA SER A 44 -5.97 -2.55 0.92
C SER A 44 -4.86 -1.84 1.70
N TYR A 45 -5.24 -0.92 2.59
CA TYR A 45 -4.30 -0.19 3.41
C TYR A 45 -4.69 -0.16 4.89
N VAL A 46 -3.71 0.09 5.74
CA VAL A 46 -3.89 0.36 7.17
C VAL A 46 -3.00 1.53 7.56
N LEU A 47 -3.56 2.48 8.30
CA LEU A 47 -2.81 3.52 8.98
C LEU A 47 -2.58 3.06 10.42
N LEU A 48 -1.34 2.73 10.77
CA LEU A 48 -1.00 2.28 12.12
C LEU A 48 -0.39 3.43 12.91
N PRO A 49 -1.01 3.92 13.99
CA PRO A 49 -0.39 4.95 14.83
C PRO A 49 0.97 4.48 15.33
N VAL A 50 2.00 5.33 15.19
CA VAL A 50 3.33 5.03 15.75
C VAL A 50 3.20 5.07 17.27
N THR A 51 3.24 3.89 17.89
CA THR A 51 3.31 3.70 19.34
C THR A 51 4.66 3.09 19.71
N ASN A 52 5.06 3.16 20.99
CA ASN A 52 6.34 2.59 21.44
C ASN A 52 6.53 1.10 21.06
N ARG A 53 5.46 0.32 20.89
CA ARG A 53 5.52 -1.09 20.48
C ARG A 53 5.77 -1.31 18.98
N GLN A 54 5.52 -0.29 18.17
CA GLN A 54 5.71 -0.30 16.71
C GLN A 54 6.66 0.83 16.29
N ALA A 55 7.65 1.15 17.13
CA ALA A 55 8.54 2.28 16.89
C ALA A 55 9.45 2.06 15.67
N SER A 56 9.76 0.81 15.33
CA SER A 56 10.53 0.45 14.15
C SER A 56 9.66 -0.21 13.09
N ARG A 57 9.94 0.08 11.82
CA ARG A 57 9.23 -0.49 10.67
C ARG A 57 9.29 -2.02 10.67
N GLU A 58 10.45 -2.56 11.04
CA GLU A 58 10.75 -4.00 11.08
C GLU A 58 9.98 -4.72 12.19
N SER A 59 9.41 -3.98 13.15
CA SER A 59 8.53 -4.53 14.19
C SER A 59 7.07 -4.63 13.76
N ILE A 60 6.69 -4.01 12.64
CA ILE A 60 5.32 -4.06 12.13
C ILE A 60 5.02 -5.48 11.67
N ARG A 61 3.88 -6.00 12.12
CA ARG A 61 3.34 -7.31 11.75
C ARG A 61 1.88 -7.13 11.42
N VAL A 62 1.44 -7.77 10.34
CA VAL A 62 0.05 -7.85 9.96
C VAL A 62 -0.34 -9.33 9.98
N THR A 63 -1.27 -9.69 10.87
CA THR A 63 -1.69 -11.08 11.06
C THR A 63 -2.18 -11.69 9.75
N GLY A 64 -1.61 -12.82 9.35
CA GLY A 64 -1.99 -13.53 8.14
C GLY A 64 -1.37 -13.00 6.84
N TYR A 65 -0.45 -12.02 6.93
CA TYR A 65 0.28 -11.48 5.79
C TYR A 65 1.79 -11.65 5.96
N GLN A 66 2.48 -11.89 4.86
CA GLN A 66 3.93 -11.97 4.80
C GLN A 66 4.52 -10.60 4.40
N TYR A 67 5.62 -10.20 5.03
CA TYR A 67 6.32 -8.98 4.62
C TYR A 67 6.93 -9.17 3.22
N GLU A 68 6.72 -8.20 2.33
CA GLU A 68 7.30 -8.15 0.99
C GLU A 68 7.97 -6.78 0.82
N GLU A 69 9.30 -6.77 0.66
CA GLU A 69 10.06 -5.56 0.38
C GLU A 69 9.80 -5.09 -1.07
N GLY A 70 9.50 -3.80 -1.25
CA GLY A 70 9.19 -3.22 -2.56
C GLY A 70 7.79 -3.57 -3.08
N LEU A 71 6.90 -4.05 -2.20
CA LEU A 71 5.50 -4.33 -2.54
C LEU A 71 4.83 -3.10 -3.14
N TYR A 72 4.98 -1.94 -2.51
CA TYR A 72 4.32 -0.72 -2.95
C TYR A 72 4.73 -0.30 -4.36
N ASP A 73 6.01 -0.43 -4.69
CA ASP A 73 6.53 -0.15 -6.03
C ASP A 73 6.02 -1.16 -7.05
N ARG A 74 5.95 -2.45 -6.69
CA ARG A 74 5.33 -3.48 -7.53
C ARG A 74 3.85 -3.15 -7.82
N LEU A 75 3.09 -2.75 -6.81
CA LEU A 75 1.68 -2.39 -6.97
C LEU A 75 1.49 -1.14 -7.84
N LEU A 76 2.35 -0.13 -7.68
CA LEU A 76 2.36 1.05 -8.56
C LEU A 76 2.61 0.68 -10.02
N LYS A 77 3.57 -0.21 -10.28
CA LYS A 77 3.85 -0.70 -11.63
C LYS A 77 2.66 -1.48 -12.21
N GLN A 78 2.07 -2.38 -11.43
CA GLN A 78 0.87 -3.13 -11.84
C GLN A 78 -0.30 -2.19 -12.17
N HIS A 79 -0.49 -1.15 -11.37
CA HIS A 79 -1.53 -0.16 -11.61
C HIS A 79 -1.28 0.62 -12.90
N GLN A 80 -0.04 1.06 -13.14
CA GLN A 80 0.34 1.71 -14.40
C GLN A 80 0.10 0.81 -15.61
N ASP A 81 0.48 -0.47 -15.54
CA ASP A 81 0.27 -1.43 -16.63
C ASP A 81 -1.22 -1.64 -16.94
N LEU A 82 -2.10 -1.63 -15.93
CA LEU A 82 -3.55 -1.69 -16.14
C LEU A 82 -4.12 -0.44 -16.82
N LEU A 83 -3.67 0.75 -16.39
CA LEU A 83 -4.12 2.00 -17.00
C LEU A 83 -3.74 2.09 -18.48
N LEU A 84 -2.55 1.62 -18.85
CA LEU A 84 -2.12 1.56 -20.25
C LEU A 84 -2.99 0.60 -21.06
N ARG A 85 -3.25 -0.61 -20.56
CA ARG A 85 -4.14 -1.57 -21.25
C ARG A 85 -5.56 -1.04 -21.43
N GLN A 86 -6.11 -0.40 -20.40
CA GLN A 86 -7.42 0.23 -20.51
C GLN A 86 -7.43 1.30 -21.59
N ALA A 87 -6.39 2.13 -21.69
CA ALA A 87 -6.29 3.14 -22.74
C ALA A 87 -6.25 2.52 -24.15
N ASP A 88 -5.48 1.44 -24.33
CA ASP A 88 -5.39 0.72 -25.61
C ASP A 88 -6.73 0.06 -26.00
N ASP A 89 -7.52 -0.43 -25.03
CA ASP A 89 -8.84 -1.04 -25.28
C ASP A 89 -9.93 -0.02 -25.71
N PHE A 90 -9.69 1.28 -25.55
CA PHE A 90 -10.60 2.36 -25.95
C PHE A 90 -10.30 2.96 -27.35
N GLU A 91 -9.20 2.58 -28.01
CA GLU A 91 -8.91 2.90 -29.42
C GLU A 91 -9.50 1.87 -30.40
#